data_AF-A0A927H0N5-F1
#
_entry.id   AF-A0A927H0N5-F1
#
_cell.length_a   1.000
_cell.length_b   1.000
_cell.length_c   1.000
_cell.angle_alpha   90.00
_cell.angle_beta   90.00
_cell.angle_gamma   90.00
#
_symmetry.space_group_name_H-M   'P 1'
#
loop_
_entity.id
_entity.type
_entity.pdbx_description
1 polymer ?
#
loop_
_entity_poly.entity_id
_entity_poly.type
_entity_poly.pdbx_seq_one_letter_code
_entity_poly.pdbx_strand_id
1 'polypeptide(L)' 'MKRLRDDILVDCYVKSVEWQLEQDFIDILRQEMEKRNLKVPDCSSVLAVPAASGYSRLQSS' A
#
# COMPACT_ATOMS: atom_id res chain seq x y z
N MET A 1 13.12 -7.12 -12.05
CA MET A 1 13.42 -8.16 -11.04
C MET A 1 13.24 -9.56 -11.63
N LYS A 2 14.08 -9.99 -12.60
CA LYS A 2 13.79 -11.14 -13.48
C LYS A 2 13.75 -12.54 -12.82
N ARG A 3 14.01 -12.65 -11.51
CA ARG A 3 14.04 -13.93 -10.76
C ARG A 3 13.07 -13.97 -9.57
N LEU A 4 12.38 -12.87 -9.26
CA LEU A 4 11.34 -12.92 -8.22
C LEU A 4 10.15 -13.71 -8.75
N ARG A 5 9.69 -14.69 -7.96
CA ARG A 5 8.40 -15.35 -8.16
C ARG A 5 7.29 -14.33 -7.96
N ASP A 6 6.19 -14.49 -8.69
CA ASP A 6 5.11 -13.51 -8.72
C ASP A 6 4.45 -13.31 -7.34
N ASP A 7 4.33 -14.37 -6.53
CA ASP A 7 3.85 -14.29 -5.14
C ASP A 7 4.71 -13.37 -4.27
N ILE A 8 6.04 -13.42 -4.46
CA ILE A 8 6.99 -12.60 -3.70
C ILE A 8 6.94 -11.15 -4.18
N LEU A 9 6.69 -10.92 -5.47
CA LEU A 9 6.58 -9.58 -6.03
C LEU A 9 5.34 -8.86 -5.48
N VAL A 10 4.21 -9.56 -5.43
CA VAL A 10 2.96 -9.07 -4.85
C VAL A 10 3.11 -8.79 -3.35
N ASP A 11 3.66 -9.74 -2.58
CA ASP A 11 3.88 -9.58 -1.14
C ASP A 11 4.84 -8.41 -0.85
N CYS A 12 5.88 -8.24 -1.66
CA CYS A 12 6.81 -7.12 -1.55
C CYS A 12 6.13 -5.78 -1.85
N TYR A 13 5.26 -5.71 -2.88
CA TYR A 13 4.48 -4.51 -3.17
C TYR A 13 3.57 -4.12 -2.01
N VAL A 14 2.79 -5.08 -1.49
CA VAL A 14 1.86 -4.82 -0.37
C VAL A 14 2.61 -4.28 0.85
N LYS A 15 3.67 -4.97 1.29
CA LYS A 15 4.47 -4.52 2.45
C LYS A 15 5.12 -3.16 2.23
N SER A 16 5.58 -2.87 1.00
CA SER A 16 6.21 -1.60 0.68
C SER A 16 5.22 -0.44 0.78
N VAL A 17 3.97 -0.66 0.37
CA VAL A 17 2.89 0.32 0.52
C VAL A 17 2.47 0.47 1.99
N GLU A 18 2.30 -0.64 2.71
CA GLU A 18 1.95 -0.62 4.15
C GLU A 18 2.99 0.12 4.99
N TRP A 19 4.28 -0.08 4.68
CA TRP A 19 5.38 0.54 5.41
C TRP A 19 5.74 1.95 4.88
N GLN A 20 5.03 2.44 3.87
CA GLN A 20 5.28 3.75 3.25
C GLN A 20 6.75 3.92 2.85
N LEU A 21 7.31 2.89 2.18
CA LEU A 21 8.65 2.97 1.61
C LEU A 21 8.70 4.00 0.48
N GLU A 22 9.89 4.22 -0.06
CA GLU A 22 10.12 5.20 -1.12
C GLU A 22 9.18 4.98 -2.32
N GLN A 23 8.55 6.07 -2.76
CA GLN A 23 7.55 6.02 -3.81
C GLN A 23 8.13 5.49 -5.14
N ASP A 24 9.37 5.84 -5.45
CA ASP A 24 10.11 5.30 -6.61
C ASP A 24 10.26 3.78 -6.55
N PHE A 25 10.51 3.22 -5.37
CA PHE A 25 10.62 1.78 -5.19
C PHE A 25 9.27 1.07 -5.39
N ILE A 26 8.19 1.65 -4.84
CA ILE A 26 6.82 1.15 -5.03
C ILE A 26 6.43 1.21 -6.52
N ASP A 27 6.83 2.27 -7.23
CA ASP A 27 6.54 2.43 -8.66
C ASP A 27 7.24 1.35 -9.50
N ILE A 28 8.51 1.05 -9.18
CA ILE A 28 9.27 -0.03 -9.83
C ILE A 28 8.57 -1.39 -9.64
N LEU A 29 8.06 -1.68 -8.44
CA LEU A 29 7.31 -2.90 -8.16
C LEU A 29 6.01 -2.96 -8.96
N ARG A 30 5.26 -1.85 -8.99
CA ARG A 30 4.01 -1.74 -9.78
C ARG A 30 4.27 -1.98 -11.26
N GLN A 31 5.26 -1.33 -11.85
CA GLN A 31 5.60 -1.49 -13.27
C GLN A 31 5.99 -2.93 -13.61
N GLU A 32 6.74 -3.61 -12.73
CA GLU A 32 7.11 -5.01 -12.95
C GLU A 32 5.89 -5.95 -12.83
N MET A 33 4.93 -5.64 -11.95
CA MET A 33 3.67 -6.38 -11.82
C MET A 33 2.77 -6.19 -13.05
N GLU A 34 2.61 -4.95 -13.53
CA GLU A 34 1.85 -4.62 -14.74
C GLU A 34 2.45 -5.31 -15.96
N LYS A 35 3.78 -5.30 -16.10
CA LYS A 35 4.50 -5.98 -17.17
C LYS A 35 4.25 -7.49 -17.22
N ARG A 36 3.98 -8.10 -16.06
CA ARG A 36 3.67 -9.53 -15.92
C ARG A 36 2.16 -9.82 -15.92
N ASN A 37 1.32 -8.80 -16.12
CA ASN A 37 -0.14 -8.90 -16.02
C ASN A 37 -0.62 -9.45 -14.67
N LEU A 38 0.09 -9.10 -13.59
CA LEU A 38 -0.31 -9.45 -12.23
C LEU A 38 -1.36 -8.47 -11.71
N LYS A 39 -2.28 -8.97 -10.89
CA LYS A 39 -3.30 -8.13 -10.25
C LYS A 39 -2.62 -7.21 -9.24
N VAL A 40 -2.61 -5.91 -9.53
CA VAL A 40 -2.18 -4.88 -8.58
C VAL A 40 -3.30 -4.70 -7.55
N PRO A 41 -3.07 -4.98 -6.26
CA PRO A 41 -4.07 -4.74 -5.23
C PRO A 41 -4.33 -3.24 -5.12
N ASP A 42 -5.60 -2.85 -5.10
CA ASP A 42 -5.98 -1.45 -4.96
C ASP A 42 -5.72 -1.01 -3.51
N CYS A 43 -4.62 -0.29 -3.30
CA CYS A 43 -4.20 0.14 -1.97
C CYS A 43 -5.08 1.26 -1.39
N SER A 44 -6.13 1.71 -2.09
CA SER A 44 -7.04 2.76 -1.61
C SER A 44 -7.84 2.32 -0.37
N SER A 45 -8.02 1.01 -0.14
CA SER A 45 -8.70 0.50 1.07
C SER A 45 -7.81 0.41 2.32
N VAL A 46 -6.47 0.55 2.22
CA VAL A 46 -5.56 0.34 3.37
C VAL A 46 -5.34 1.61 4.19
N LEU A 47 -5.70 2.78 3.65
CA LEU A 47 -5.67 4.06 4.39
C LEU A 47 -6.89 4.29 5.29
N ALA A 48 -7.76 3.30 5.48
CA ALA A 48 -8.73 3.29 6.57
C ALA A 48 -8.03 3.03 7.92
N VAL A 49 -6.98 3.79 8.22
CA VAL A 49 -6.59 4.05 9.60
C VAL A 49 -7.79 4.77 10.21
N PRO A 50 -8.36 4.32 11.35
CA PRO A 50 -9.28 5.15 12.09
C PRO A 50 -8.45 6.35 12.55
N ALA A 51 -8.50 7.43 11.79
CA ALA A 51 -8.03 8.72 12.24
C ALA A 51 -8.74 8.94 13.57
N ALA A 52 -7.97 8.87 14.64
CA ALA A 52 -8.38 9.26 15.96
C ALA A 52 -9.02 10.65 15.83
N SER A 53 -10.35 10.69 15.74
CA SER A 53 -11.13 11.91 15.81
C SER A 53 -11.16 12.31 17.29
N GLY A 54 -10.00 12.67 17.81
CA GLY A 54 -9.88 13.60 18.91
C GLY A 54 -10.21 14.99 18.38
N TYR A 55 -11.49 15.24 18.13
CA TYR A 55 -12.03 16.59 18.01
C TYR A 55 -13.02 16.80 19.15
N SER A 56 -12.64 17.71 20.04
CA SER A 56 -13.38 18.18 21.21
C SER A 56 -14.86 18.44 20.91
N ARG A 57 -15.75 17.90 21.73
CA ARG A 57 -17.07 18.50 21.95
C ARG A 57 -17.27 18.70 23.45
N LEU A 58 -17.21 19.97 23.84
CA LEU A 58 -17.68 20.51 25.11
C LEU A 58 -19.04 19.87 25.46
N GLN A 59 -19.12 19.20 26.61
CA GLN A 59 -20.39 18.95 27.27
C GLN A 59 -20.62 20.09 28.25
N SER A 60 -21.44 21.06 27.84
CA SER A 60 -22.23 21.86 28.76
C SER A 60 -23.55 21.13 28.99
N SER A 61 -23.81 20.70 30.22
CA SER A 61 -25.13 20.71 30.88
C SER A 61 -24.94 20.40 32.36
#